data_AF-C9LSB4-F1
#
_entry.id   AF-C9LSB4-F1
#
_cell.length_a   1.000
_cell.length_b   1.000
_cell.length_c   1.000
_cell.angle_alpha   90.00
_cell.angle_beta   90.00
_cell.angle_gamma   90.00
#
_symmetry.space_group_name_H-M   'P 1'
#
loop_
_entity.id
_entity.type
_entity.pdbx_description
1 polymer ?
#
loop_
_entity_poly.entity_id
_entity_poly.type
_entity_poly.pdbx_seq_one_letter_code
_entity_poly.pdbx_strand_id
1 'polypeptide(L)'
;MEGMQMKKALMFGLFLGIMIFAVHALTAEAAVDVKSGIAGTVTWRAEPGSALAAGAEIVRVRTLTGEVAAARAEEDCSVSEMLVSVGDDITAGQVVARLKKQDE
;
A
#
# COMPACT_ATOMS: atom_id res chain seq x y z
N MET A 1 -8.29 14.81 -52.46
CA MET A 1 -8.42 15.29 -51.07
C MET A 1 -8.29 14.15 -50.03
N GLU A 2 -7.73 12.98 -50.39
CA GLU A 2 -7.62 11.83 -49.47
C GLU A 2 -6.37 11.86 -48.56
N GLY A 3 -5.24 12.39 -49.04
CA GLY A 3 -3.99 12.37 -48.27
C GLY A 3 -3.97 13.24 -47.00
N MET A 4 -4.87 14.21 -46.87
CA MET A 4 -5.00 15.05 -45.65
C MET A 4 -5.80 14.33 -44.56
N GLN A 5 -6.75 13.47 -44.93
CA GLN A 5 -7.59 12.73 -43.99
C GLN A 5 -6.85 11.57 -43.32
N MET A 6 -5.98 10.85 -44.06
CA MET A 6 -5.12 9.82 -43.47
C MET A 6 -4.10 10.37 -42.48
N LYS A 7 -3.53 11.57 -42.75
CA LYS A 7 -2.60 12.24 -41.82
C LYS A 7 -3.30 12.69 -40.54
N LYS A 8 -4.54 13.21 -40.67
CA LYS A 8 -5.39 13.56 -39.53
C LYS A 8 -5.80 12.32 -38.73
N ALA A 9 -6.20 11.24 -39.39
CA ALA A 9 -6.53 9.97 -38.73
C ALA A 9 -5.32 9.35 -38.01
N LEU A 10 -4.13 9.42 -38.61
CA LEU A 10 -2.88 8.99 -37.98
C LEU A 10 -2.50 9.86 -36.78
N MET A 11 -2.62 11.19 -36.90
CA MET A 11 -2.39 12.11 -35.78
C MET A 11 -3.42 11.91 -34.66
N PHE A 12 -4.68 11.66 -34.99
CA PHE A 12 -5.73 11.39 -34.01
C PHE A 12 -5.52 10.06 -33.31
N GLY A 13 -5.13 9.02 -34.05
CA GLY A 13 -4.79 7.71 -33.48
C GLY A 13 -3.57 7.76 -32.57
N LEU A 14 -2.55 8.53 -32.94
CA LEU A 14 -1.36 8.76 -32.10
C LEU A 14 -1.72 9.53 -30.82
N PHE A 15 -2.53 10.58 -30.94
CA PHE A 15 -2.98 11.37 -29.79
C PHE A 15 -3.85 10.54 -28.83
N LEU A 16 -4.76 9.72 -29.37
CA LEU A 16 -5.60 8.81 -28.59
C LEU A 16 -4.77 7.70 -27.92
N GLY A 17 -3.78 7.15 -28.61
CA GLY A 17 -2.84 6.16 -28.06
C GLY A 17 -2.01 6.71 -26.91
N ILE A 18 -1.51 7.95 -27.02
CA ILE A 18 -0.78 8.64 -25.94
C ILE A 18 -1.68 8.93 -24.74
N MET A 19 -2.95 9.30 -24.98
CA MET A 19 -3.91 9.54 -23.90
C MET A 19 -4.27 8.27 -23.12
N ILE A 20 -4.42 7.12 -23.78
CA ILE A 20 -4.70 5.84 -23.11
C ILE A 20 -3.50 5.39 -22.27
N PHE A 21 -2.27 5.63 -22.74
CA PHE A 21 -1.05 5.32 -21.98
C PHE A 21 -0.86 6.23 -20.76
N ALA A 22 -1.29 7.49 -20.84
CA ALA A 22 -1.22 8.44 -19.72
C ALA A 22 -2.13 8.05 -18.54
N VAL A 23 -3.28 7.41 -18.81
CA VAL A 23 -4.22 6.99 -17.76
C VAL A 23 -3.68 5.84 -16.91
N HIS A 24 -2.87 4.92 -17.48
CA HIS A 24 -2.26 3.82 -16.71
C HIS A 24 -1.14 4.27 -15.77
N ALA A 25 -0.58 5.47 -15.95
CA ALA A 25 0.50 5.98 -15.11
C ALA A 25 0.01 6.66 -13.81
N LEU A 26 -1.30 6.89 -13.68
CA LEU A 26 -1.87 7.73 -12.62
C LEU A 26 -2.40 6.95 -11.41
N THR A 27 -2.43 5.62 -11.44
CA THR A 27 -2.80 4.81 -10.27
C THR A 27 -1.59 4.52 -9.39
N ALA A 28 -0.80 5.56 -9.07
CA ALA A 28 0.12 5.52 -7.96
C ALA A 28 -0.67 5.78 -6.68
N GLU A 29 -1.46 4.78 -6.27
CA GLU A 29 -2.16 4.79 -4.99
C GLU A 29 -1.10 4.92 -3.89
N ALA A 30 -1.14 6.04 -3.17
CA ALA A 30 -0.08 6.40 -2.23
C ALA A 30 -0.06 5.38 -1.08
N ALA A 31 0.96 4.52 -1.06
CA ALA A 31 1.16 3.61 0.04
C ALA A 31 1.54 4.41 1.30
N VAL A 32 0.81 4.17 2.39
CA VAL A 32 1.03 4.81 3.69
C VAL A 32 1.94 3.91 4.53
N ASP A 33 3.08 4.45 4.95
CA ASP A 33 4.01 3.76 5.86
C ASP A 33 3.43 3.69 7.27
N VAL A 34 3.25 2.48 7.80
CA VAL A 34 2.80 2.23 9.16
C VAL A 34 3.99 2.03 10.07
N LYS A 35 4.01 2.79 11.16
CA LYS A 35 5.07 2.72 12.17
C LYS A 35 4.60 1.93 13.38
N SER A 36 5.54 1.22 14.01
CA SER A 36 5.31 0.59 15.29
C SER A 36 5.18 1.63 16.39
N GLY A 37 4.14 1.54 17.23
CA GLY A 37 4.01 2.33 18.45
C GLY A 37 4.89 1.85 19.60
N ILE A 38 5.35 0.59 19.57
CA ILE A 38 6.12 -0.02 20.67
C ILE A 38 7.25 -0.92 20.18
N ALA A 39 8.28 -1.08 20.99
CA ALA A 39 9.37 -2.01 20.73
C ALA A 39 9.05 -3.42 21.25
N GLY A 40 9.53 -4.45 20.55
CA GLY A 40 9.39 -5.85 20.97
C GLY A 40 9.66 -6.82 19.84
N THR A 41 9.52 -8.11 20.13
CA THR A 41 9.72 -9.18 19.15
C THR A 41 8.40 -9.52 18.48
N VAL A 42 8.34 -9.49 17.15
CA VAL A 42 7.11 -9.76 16.39
C VAL A 42 6.65 -11.19 16.62
N THR A 43 5.43 -11.37 17.12
CA THR A 43 4.81 -12.69 17.33
C THR A 43 3.76 -13.00 16.29
N TRP A 44 3.14 -11.98 15.71
CA TRP A 44 2.15 -12.13 14.66
C TRP A 44 2.15 -10.89 13.76
N ARG A 45 1.80 -11.09 12.49
CA ARG A 45 1.66 -10.03 11.51
C ARG A 45 0.50 -10.33 10.55
N ALA A 46 -0.15 -9.30 10.04
CA ALA A 46 -1.14 -9.42 8.99
C ALA A 46 -0.52 -9.98 7.69
N GLU A 47 -1.37 -10.60 6.86
CA GLU A 47 -0.96 -11.07 5.54
C GLU A 47 -0.96 -9.93 4.52
N PRO A 48 0.06 -9.83 3.65
CA PRO A 48 0.03 -8.92 2.53
C PRO A 48 -1.19 -9.20 1.63
N GLY A 49 -1.88 -8.15 1.23
CA GLY A 49 -3.11 -8.21 0.43
C GLY A 49 -4.40 -8.31 1.26
N SER A 50 -4.31 -8.51 2.58
CA SER A 50 -5.51 -8.55 3.42
C SER A 50 -6.14 -7.16 3.59
N ALA A 51 -7.47 -7.10 3.51
CA ALA A 51 -8.24 -5.95 3.95
C ALA A 51 -8.35 -5.93 5.48
N LEU A 52 -8.10 -4.77 6.07
CA LEU A 52 -8.11 -4.52 7.50
C LEU A 52 -9.07 -3.37 7.77
N ALA A 53 -10.00 -3.58 8.72
CA ALA A 53 -10.89 -2.54 9.16
C ALA A 53 -10.16 -1.52 10.06
N ALA A 54 -10.73 -0.33 10.20
CA ALA A 54 -10.24 0.67 11.15
C ALA A 54 -10.07 0.07 12.57
N GLY A 55 -8.89 0.27 13.17
CA GLY A 55 -8.53 -0.25 14.49
C GLY A 55 -8.02 -1.70 14.53
N ALA A 56 -8.06 -2.43 13.41
CA ALA A 56 -7.56 -3.80 13.31
C ALA A 56 -6.05 -3.87 13.57
N GLU A 57 -5.60 -4.99 14.12
CA GLU A 57 -4.18 -5.22 14.43
C GLU A 57 -3.41 -5.55 13.15
N ILE A 58 -2.29 -4.87 12.93
CA ILE A 58 -1.40 -5.11 11.77
C ILE A 58 -0.21 -5.95 12.20
N VAL A 59 0.38 -5.62 13.35
CA VAL A 59 1.52 -6.34 13.93
C VAL A 59 1.32 -6.48 15.43
N ARG A 60 1.62 -7.66 15.96
CA ARG A 60 1.73 -7.92 17.40
C ARG A 60 3.17 -8.22 17.76
N VAL A 61 3.57 -7.71 18.91
CA VAL A 61 4.89 -7.95 19.49
C VAL A 61 4.78 -8.46 20.91
N ARG A 62 5.73 -9.31 21.29
CA ARG A 62 6.00 -9.66 22.68
C ARG A 62 6.97 -8.64 23.27
N THR A 63 6.53 -8.04 24.36
CA THR A 63 7.30 -7.11 25.19
C THR A 63 7.60 -7.74 26.54
N LEU A 64 8.35 -7.04 27.39
CA LEU A 64 8.61 -7.46 28.77
C LEU A 64 7.32 -7.63 29.59
N THR A 65 6.30 -6.82 29.31
CA THR A 65 5.03 -6.80 30.07
C THR A 65 3.95 -7.73 29.48
N GLY A 66 4.23 -8.39 28.35
CA GLY A 66 3.27 -9.25 27.65
C GLY A 66 3.18 -8.95 26.15
N GLU A 67 2.22 -9.59 25.49
CA GLU A 67 1.97 -9.38 24.06
C GLU A 67 1.00 -8.23 23.82
N VAL A 68 1.33 -7.35 22.88
CA VAL A 68 0.55 -6.15 22.54
C VAL A 68 0.61 -5.86 21.04
N ALA A 69 -0.41 -5.20 20.51
CA ALA A 69 -0.37 -4.69 19.15
C ALA A 69 0.68 -3.58 19.02
N ALA A 70 1.69 -3.83 18.20
CA ALA A 70 2.70 -2.85 17.82
C ALA A 70 2.14 -1.82 16.84
N ALA A 71 1.26 -2.24 15.94
CA ALA A 71 0.66 -1.36 14.95
C ALA A 71 -0.81 -1.72 14.73
N ARG A 72 -1.64 -0.70 14.49
CA ARG A 72 -3.07 -0.83 14.18
C ARG A 72 -3.41 0.00 12.94
N ALA A 73 -4.41 -0.44 12.19
CA ALA A 73 -4.97 0.32 11.09
C ALA A 73 -5.69 1.56 11.64
N GLU A 74 -5.39 2.74 11.09
CA GLU A 74 -6.08 3.98 11.48
C GLU A 74 -7.48 4.09 10.83
N GLU A 75 -7.60 3.54 9.62
CA GLU A 75 -8.80 3.53 8.80
C GLU A 75 -8.90 2.21 8.01
N ASP A 76 -10.02 2.00 7.33
CA ASP A 76 -10.21 0.84 6.46
C ASP A 76 -9.18 0.86 5.32
N CYS A 77 -8.36 -0.19 5.26
CA CYS A 77 -7.18 -0.22 4.42
C CYS A 77 -6.85 -1.65 3.99
N SER A 78 -5.94 -1.78 3.04
CA SER A 78 -5.39 -3.07 2.62
C SER A 78 -3.89 -3.11 2.82
N VAL A 79 -3.36 -4.23 3.30
CA VAL A 79 -1.92 -4.40 3.49
C VAL A 79 -1.26 -4.49 2.12
N SER A 80 -0.45 -3.51 1.74
CA SER A 80 0.30 -3.57 0.48
C SER A 80 1.54 -4.45 0.63
N GLU A 81 2.27 -4.28 1.72
CA GLU A 81 3.53 -4.99 1.96
C GLU A 81 3.84 -5.05 3.45
N MET A 82 4.45 -6.14 3.92
CA MET A 82 4.96 -6.27 5.27
C MET A 82 6.49 -6.18 5.24
N LEU A 83 7.06 -5.29 6.06
CA LEU A 83 8.51 -5.06 6.14
C LEU A 83 9.17 -5.83 7.28
N VAL A 84 8.37 -6.58 8.06
CA VAL A 84 8.82 -7.34 9.22
C VAL A 84 8.27 -8.76 9.17
N SER A 85 8.97 -9.69 9.81
CA SER A 85 8.62 -11.11 9.93
C SER A 85 8.43 -11.50 11.39
N VAL A 86 7.72 -12.61 11.61
CA VAL A 86 7.60 -13.20 12.95
C VAL A 86 8.98 -13.63 13.43
N GLY A 87 9.34 -13.23 14.65
CA GLY A 87 10.67 -13.41 15.23
C GLY A 87 11.58 -12.19 15.13
N ASP A 88 11.24 -11.18 14.31
CA ASP A 88 12.05 -9.97 14.19
C ASP A 88 11.87 -9.07 15.42
N ASP A 89 12.96 -8.42 15.83
CA ASP A 89 12.91 -7.36 16.84
C ASP A 89 12.69 -6.01 16.17
N ILE A 90 11.70 -5.25 16.67
CA ILE A 90 11.32 -3.96 16.12
C ILE A 90 11.38 -2.88 17.21
N THR A 91 11.64 -1.63 16.82
CA THR A 91 11.63 -0.49 17.73
C THR A 91 10.40 0.40 17.51
N ALA A 92 10.03 1.18 18.53
CA ALA A 92 9.03 2.23 18.36
C ALA A 92 9.46 3.23 17.26
N GLY A 93 8.53 3.63 16.40
CA GLY A 93 8.76 4.48 15.24
C GLY A 93 9.28 3.75 13.99
N GLN A 94 9.67 2.48 14.09
CA GLN A 94 10.11 1.70 12.92
C GLN A 94 8.93 1.43 11.99
N VAL A 95 9.14 1.59 10.67
CA VAL A 95 8.13 1.22 9.67
C VAL A 95 8.04 -0.30 9.60
N VAL A 96 6.84 -0.85 9.82
CA VAL A 96 6.59 -2.30 9.87
C VAL A 96 5.78 -2.82 8.69
N ALA A 97 4.98 -1.95 8.08
CA ALA A 97 4.11 -2.31 6.97
C ALA A 97 3.84 -1.09 6.10
N ARG A 98 3.41 -1.35 4.87
CA ARG A 98 2.85 -0.35 3.96
C ARG A 98 1.42 -0.70 3.68
N LEU A 99 0.52 0.24 3.88
CA LEU A 99 -0.90 0.09 3.61
C LEU A 99 -1.28 0.87 2.36
N LYS A 100 -2.34 0.42 1.71
CA LYS A 100 -3.07 1.19 0.71
C LYS A 100 -4.43 1.52 1.29
N LYS A 101 -4.88 2.75 1.04
CA LYS A 101 -6.24 3.14 1.36
C LYS A 101 -7.17 2.30 0.49
N GLN A 102 -8.20 1.72 1.10
CA GLN A 102 -9.23 1.04 0.33
C GLN A 102 -10.17 2.13 -0.21
N ASP A 103 -10.06 2.47 -1.49
CA ASP A 103 -11.06 3.32 -2.15
C ASP A 103 -12.37 2.52 -2.26
N GLU A 104 -13.48 3.18 -1.88
CA GLU A 104 -14.83 2.61 -1.78
C GLU A 104 -15.48 2.35 -3.15
#